data_AF-A0A536Q5V5-F1
#
_entry.id   AF-A0A536Q5V5-F1
#
_cell.length_a   1.000
_cell.length_b   1.000
_cell.length_c   1.000
_cell.angle_alpha   90.00
_cell.angle_beta   90.00
_cell.angle_gamma   90.00
#
_symmetry.space_group_name_H-M   'P 1'
#
loop_
_entity.id
_entity.type
_entity.pdbx_description
1 polymer ?
#
loop_
_entity_poly.entity_id
_entity_poly.type
_entity_poly.pdbx_seq_one_letter_code
_entity_poly.pdbx_strand_id
1 'polypeptide(L)'
;MRSALAGTGVLTFAFALAVPFIGPSHPRDLGPVRVAAEFESVSVQGLARGGPRVQDLARPEVVAGRADPTAEPVPEPTAEPTPAPTATMPPAQAVLPALPDPPTSGVILASWYGPGFYGNRTACGQTYSPEIVGVAHRTLPCGTPVTLSHAGRLVTVPVIDRGPFIAGRTLDLSNATRLALACPDLCTLSMRIGP
;
A
#
# COMPACT_ATOMS: atom_id res chain seq x y z
N MET A 1 72.54 39.08 43.74
CA MET A 1 71.59 38.91 42.62
C MET A 1 71.90 37.59 41.93
N ARG A 2 71.01 36.59 42.05
CA ARG A 2 71.10 35.31 41.34
C ARG A 2 69.73 35.04 40.70
N SER A 3 69.68 34.95 39.37
CA SER A 3 68.55 34.47 38.55
C SER A 3 69.14 34.22 37.15
N ALA A 4 69.30 32.98 36.70
CA ALA A 4 68.32 32.02 36.17
C ALA A 4 68.20 32.12 34.63
N LEU A 5 67.78 31.00 34.03
CA LEU A 5 67.42 30.74 32.62
C LEU A 5 68.52 30.12 31.74
N ALA A 6 68.26 29.14 30.87
CA ALA A 6 67.26 28.07 30.77
C ALA A 6 67.70 27.28 29.53
N GLY A 7 67.97 25.97 29.67
CA GLY A 7 68.32 25.11 28.55
C GLY A 7 67.12 24.80 27.67
N THR A 8 67.25 25.06 26.37
CA THR A 8 66.23 24.76 25.36
C THR A 8 66.42 23.32 24.87
N GLY A 9 65.65 22.38 25.42
CA GLY A 9 65.53 21.02 24.90
C GLY A 9 64.52 20.99 23.75
N VAL A 10 64.99 20.78 22.52
CA VAL A 10 64.13 20.48 21.36
C VAL A 10 63.74 19.01 21.45
N LEU A 11 62.50 18.74 21.88
CA LEU A 11 61.93 17.40 21.89
C LEU A 11 61.23 17.16 20.55
N THR A 12 61.88 16.48 19.62
CA THR A 12 61.27 16.02 18.36
C THR A 12 60.31 14.87 18.66
N PHE A 13 59.00 15.13 18.58
CA PHE A 13 57.97 14.09 18.61
C PHE A 13 57.74 13.56 17.18
N ALA A 14 58.26 12.37 16.89
CA ALA A 14 57.90 11.62 15.69
C ALA A 14 56.58 10.88 15.96
N PHE A 15 55.47 11.37 15.39
CA PHE A 15 54.16 10.75 15.47
C PHE A 15 53.98 9.81 14.26
N ALA A 16 54.28 8.52 14.46
CA ALA A 16 54.01 7.49 13.45
C ALA A 16 52.50 7.17 13.45
N LEU A 17 51.76 7.71 12.48
CA LEU A 17 50.37 7.36 12.21
C LEU A 17 50.31 5.98 11.54
N ALA A 18 50.06 4.94 12.33
CA ALA A 18 49.63 3.64 11.82
C ALA A 18 48.16 3.75 11.40
N VAL A 19 47.91 3.84 10.09
CA VAL A 19 46.56 3.79 9.51
C VAL A 19 46.13 2.31 9.41
N PRO A 20 45.03 1.88 10.03
CA PRO A 20 44.52 0.53 9.82
C PRO A 20 43.92 0.42 8.41
N PHE A 21 44.37 -0.61 7.71
CA PHE A 21 43.97 -1.00 6.36
C PHE A 21 42.47 -1.35 6.35
N ILE A 22 41.64 -0.48 5.75
CA ILE A 22 40.23 -0.76 5.46
C ILE A 22 40.20 -1.68 4.24
N GLY A 23 39.91 -2.97 4.46
CA GLY A 23 39.69 -3.94 3.39
C GLY A 23 38.41 -3.65 2.59
N PRO A 24 38.30 -4.14 1.34
CA PRO A 24 37.14 -3.88 0.52
C PRO A 24 35.89 -4.56 1.09
N SER A 25 34.83 -3.78 1.29
CA SER A 25 33.49 -4.27 1.57
C SER A 25 32.96 -5.05 0.37
N HIS A 26 32.72 -6.35 0.55
CA HIS A 26 32.01 -7.15 -0.43
C HIS A 26 30.61 -6.57 -0.68
N PRO A 27 30.19 -6.33 -1.93
CA PRO A 27 28.78 -6.09 -2.22
C PRO A 27 28.01 -7.39 -1.94
N ARG A 28 27.02 -7.31 -1.05
CA ARG A 28 26.00 -8.36 -0.95
C ARG A 28 25.15 -8.27 -2.21
N ASP A 29 25.35 -9.22 -3.10
CA ASP A 29 24.51 -9.46 -4.26
C ASP A 29 23.13 -9.93 -3.78
N LEU A 30 22.22 -8.99 -3.57
CA LEU A 30 20.82 -9.28 -3.32
C LEU A 30 20.15 -9.35 -4.71
N GLY A 31 20.04 -10.57 -5.23
CA GLY A 31 19.31 -10.82 -6.46
C GLY A 31 17.87 -10.27 -6.41
N PRO A 32 17.25 -10.02 -7.56
CA PRO A 32 15.90 -9.46 -7.62
C PRO A 32 14.89 -10.42 -6.99
N VAL A 33 14.14 -9.94 -6.00
CA VAL A 33 12.96 -10.65 -5.49
C VAL A 33 11.93 -10.72 -6.62
N ARG A 34 11.86 -11.88 -7.27
CA ARG A 34 10.82 -12.22 -8.23
C ARG A 34 9.57 -12.59 -7.42
N VAL A 35 8.60 -11.71 -7.35
CA VAL A 35 7.25 -12.09 -6.93
C VAL A 35 6.67 -12.92 -8.07
N ALA A 36 6.49 -14.22 -7.81
CA ALA A 36 5.90 -15.16 -8.74
C ALA A 36 4.51 -14.66 -9.17
N ALA A 37 4.32 -14.52 -10.48
CA ALA A 37 3.00 -14.40 -11.07
C ALA A 37 2.41 -15.80 -11.11
N GLU A 38 1.46 -16.09 -10.23
CA GLU A 38 0.49 -17.15 -10.43
C GLU A 38 -0.91 -16.54 -10.29
N PHE A 39 -1.48 -16.16 -11.43
CA PHE A 39 -2.93 -16.08 -11.57
C PHE A 39 -3.35 -17.35 -12.30
N GLU A 40 -3.73 -18.36 -11.52
CA GLU A 40 -4.39 -19.54 -12.04
C GLU A 40 -5.80 -19.15 -12.47
N SER A 41 -6.04 -19.20 -13.78
CA SER A 41 -7.34 -18.99 -14.38
C SER A 41 -8.28 -20.14 -14.02
N VAL A 42 -9.16 -19.95 -13.04
CA VAL A 42 -10.27 -20.89 -12.79
C VAL A 42 -11.30 -20.74 -13.91
N SER A 43 -11.37 -21.77 -14.75
CA SER A 43 -12.38 -21.93 -15.79
C SER A 43 -13.69 -22.41 -15.18
N VAL A 44 -14.77 -21.64 -15.37
CA VAL A 44 -16.11 -22.03 -14.96
C VAL A 44 -16.72 -22.87 -16.09
N GLN A 45 -16.89 -24.17 -15.86
CA GLN A 45 -17.81 -25.00 -16.63
C GLN A 45 -18.90 -25.51 -15.70
N GLY A 46 -20.09 -24.95 -15.88
CA GLY A 46 -21.31 -25.45 -15.26
C GLY A 46 -21.72 -26.79 -15.86
N LEU A 47 -22.29 -27.64 -15.01
CA LEU A 47 -23.21 -28.68 -15.45
C LEU A 47 -24.25 -28.94 -14.36
N ALA A 48 -25.48 -28.60 -14.70
CA ALA A 48 -26.68 -28.94 -13.97
C ALA A 48 -26.93 -30.46 -13.92
N ARG A 49 -27.59 -30.91 -12.85
CA ARG A 49 -28.49 -32.08 -12.67
C ARG A 49 -28.60 -32.30 -11.15
N GLY A 50 -29.73 -32.07 -10.48
CA GLY A 50 -30.92 -32.93 -10.49
C GLY A 50 -30.97 -33.67 -9.14
N GLY A 51 -32.02 -33.43 -8.33
CA GLY A 51 -32.22 -34.04 -6.99
C GLY A 51 -32.45 -35.56 -7.01
N PRO A 52 -32.67 -36.22 -5.84
CA PRO A 52 -33.98 -36.13 -5.17
C PRO A 52 -33.97 -36.15 -3.61
N ARG A 53 -35.17 -35.94 -3.04
CA ARG A 53 -35.57 -35.91 -1.62
C ARG A 53 -35.73 -37.30 -0.97
N VAL A 54 -35.50 -37.39 0.35
CA VAL A 54 -36.14 -38.30 1.34
C VAL A 54 -35.95 -37.61 2.73
N GLN A 55 -36.95 -37.10 3.48
CA GLN A 55 -37.87 -37.77 4.45
C GLN A 55 -37.12 -38.75 5.40
N ASP A 56 -37.23 -38.81 6.72
CA ASP A 56 -38.17 -38.32 7.73
C ASP A 56 -37.62 -38.69 9.14
N LEU A 57 -38.32 -38.28 10.21
CA LEU A 57 -38.37 -38.88 11.57
C LEU A 57 -37.22 -38.64 12.58
N ALA A 58 -37.49 -37.82 13.60
CA ALA A 58 -37.76 -38.30 14.97
C ALA A 58 -37.85 -37.14 15.99
N ARG A 59 -39.05 -36.92 16.53
CA ARG A 59 -39.27 -36.32 17.87
C ARG A 59 -39.24 -37.45 18.92
N PRO A 60 -39.02 -37.12 20.19
CA PRO A 60 -40.16 -37.27 21.10
C PRO A 60 -40.39 -36.07 22.04
N GLU A 61 -41.56 -36.16 22.64
CA GLU A 61 -42.38 -35.18 23.36
C GLU A 61 -42.22 -35.33 24.88
N VAL A 62 -42.26 -34.24 25.64
CA VAL A 62 -42.54 -34.25 27.09
C VAL A 62 -43.51 -33.12 27.42
N VAL A 63 -44.52 -33.48 28.23
CA VAL A 63 -45.82 -32.85 28.44
C VAL A 63 -45.84 -31.88 29.64
N ALA A 64 -46.58 -30.77 29.43
CA ALA A 64 -47.37 -29.90 30.31
C ALA A 64 -46.86 -29.41 31.69
N GLY A 65 -46.84 -28.08 31.81
CA GLY A 65 -47.02 -27.33 33.06
C GLY A 65 -47.64 -25.96 32.77
N ARG A 66 -48.82 -25.71 33.33
CA ARG A 66 -49.70 -24.55 33.08
C ARG A 66 -49.44 -23.46 34.11
N ALA A 67 -49.22 -22.21 33.68
CA ALA A 67 -49.56 -20.98 34.42
C ALA A 67 -49.28 -19.74 33.56
N ASP A 68 -50.33 -19.02 33.18
CA ASP A 68 -50.24 -17.60 32.80
C ASP A 68 -49.97 -16.78 34.07
N PRO A 69 -49.18 -15.70 33.99
CA PRO A 69 -49.84 -14.40 33.95
C PRO A 69 -49.18 -13.40 32.98
N THR A 70 -50.06 -12.69 32.28
CA THR A 70 -49.97 -11.30 31.81
C THR A 70 -48.63 -10.60 32.07
N ALA A 71 -47.79 -10.53 31.03
CA ALA A 71 -46.73 -9.53 30.91
C ALA A 71 -47.16 -8.54 29.81
N GLU A 72 -47.32 -7.28 30.18
CA GLU A 72 -47.51 -6.18 29.24
C GLU A 72 -46.30 -6.10 28.29
N PRO A 73 -46.50 -5.83 26.97
CA PRO A 73 -45.39 -5.71 26.05
C PRO A 73 -44.67 -4.38 26.30
N VAL A 74 -43.44 -4.46 26.82
CA VAL A 74 -42.45 -3.40 26.74
C VAL A 74 -42.15 -3.17 25.24
N PRO A 75 -42.29 -1.95 24.70
CA PRO A 75 -41.94 -1.72 23.30
C PRO A 75 -40.42 -1.89 23.11
N GLU A 76 -40.02 -2.81 22.24
CA GLU A 76 -38.67 -2.87 21.70
C GLU A 76 -38.33 -1.52 21.06
N PRO A 77 -37.14 -0.94 21.31
CA PRO A 77 -36.67 0.18 20.52
C PRO A 77 -36.40 -0.36 19.11
N THR A 78 -37.32 -0.08 18.20
CA THR A 78 -37.08 -0.18 16.76
C THR A 78 -35.90 0.75 16.45
N ALA A 79 -34.71 0.19 16.33
CA ALA A 79 -33.59 0.90 15.75
C ALA A 79 -33.92 1.10 14.26
N GLU A 80 -34.38 2.31 13.92
CA GLU A 80 -34.42 2.78 12.54
C GLU A 80 -33.03 2.59 11.92
N PRO A 81 -32.93 2.11 10.67
CA PRO A 81 -31.67 2.15 9.95
C PRO A 81 -31.31 3.63 9.77
N THR A 82 -30.28 4.07 10.50
CA THR A 82 -29.64 5.36 10.24
C THR A 82 -29.22 5.39 8.76
N PRO A 83 -29.71 6.33 7.94
CA PRO A 83 -29.20 6.45 6.59
C PRO A 83 -27.71 6.79 6.69
N ALA A 84 -26.88 5.96 6.05
CA ALA A 84 -25.47 6.27 5.87
C ALA A 84 -25.33 7.69 5.30
N PRO A 85 -24.37 8.51 5.76
CA PRO A 85 -24.13 9.79 5.13
C PRO A 85 -23.75 9.54 3.67
N THR A 86 -24.62 9.98 2.76
CA THR A 86 -24.31 10.12 1.34
C THR A 86 -23.01 10.90 1.24
N ALA A 87 -21.93 10.23 0.83
CA ALA A 87 -20.72 10.90 0.41
C ALA A 87 -21.08 11.73 -0.82
N THR A 88 -21.43 13.00 -0.61
CA THR A 88 -21.51 13.99 -1.66
C THR A 88 -20.15 14.02 -2.35
N MET A 89 -20.09 13.48 -3.57
CA MET A 89 -18.97 13.73 -4.46
C MET A 89 -18.79 15.25 -4.57
N PRO A 90 -17.61 15.81 -4.29
CA PRO A 90 -17.35 17.20 -4.61
C PRO A 90 -17.53 17.42 -6.13
N PRO A 91 -18.00 18.60 -6.55
CA PRO A 91 -18.23 18.90 -7.96
C PRO A 91 -16.94 18.70 -8.77
N ALA A 92 -17.10 18.18 -9.98
CA ALA A 92 -16.05 17.93 -10.95
C ALA A 92 -15.05 19.11 -10.98
N GLN A 93 -13.85 18.86 -10.48
CA GLN A 93 -12.79 19.86 -10.45
C GLN A 93 -12.34 20.20 -11.86
N ALA A 94 -12.00 21.47 -12.07
CA ALA A 94 -11.55 22.05 -13.32
C ALA A 94 -10.61 21.13 -14.11
N VAL A 95 -10.90 20.98 -15.41
CA VAL A 95 -10.03 20.27 -16.36
C VAL A 95 -8.72 21.07 -16.45
N LEU A 96 -7.72 20.67 -15.67
CA LEU A 96 -6.35 21.12 -15.86
C LEU A 96 -5.94 20.71 -17.29
N PRO A 97 -5.14 21.54 -18.00
CA PRO A 97 -4.59 21.14 -19.28
C PRO A 97 -3.91 19.79 -19.14
N ALA A 98 -4.15 18.90 -20.12
CA ALA A 98 -3.49 17.61 -20.17
C ALA A 98 -1.98 17.85 -20.10
N LEU A 99 -1.35 17.38 -19.01
CA LEU A 99 0.09 17.34 -18.93
C LEU A 99 0.60 16.56 -20.16
N PRO A 100 1.71 16.98 -20.79
CA PRO A 100 2.33 16.22 -21.87
C PRO A 100 2.51 14.77 -21.42
N ASP A 101 2.40 13.83 -22.37
CA ASP A 101 2.56 12.41 -22.08
C ASP A 101 3.82 12.22 -21.24
N PRO A 102 3.72 11.55 -20.07
CA PRO A 102 4.86 11.42 -19.19
C PRO A 102 5.99 10.75 -19.97
N PRO A 103 7.23 11.23 -19.82
CA PRO A 103 8.37 10.57 -20.46
C PRO A 103 8.38 9.10 -20.06
N THR A 104 8.71 8.22 -21.00
CA THR A 104 8.75 6.76 -20.77
C THR A 104 9.59 6.39 -19.56
N SER A 105 10.53 7.24 -19.16
CA SER A 105 11.25 7.16 -17.88
C SER A 105 11.62 8.54 -17.33
N GLY A 106 11.72 8.67 -16.01
CA GLY A 106 12.19 9.90 -15.37
C GLY A 106 12.21 9.81 -13.85
N VAL A 107 12.75 10.86 -13.21
CA VAL A 107 12.68 11.05 -11.76
C VAL A 107 11.42 11.83 -11.43
N ILE A 108 10.63 11.33 -10.50
CA ILE A 108 9.34 11.91 -10.12
C ILE A 108 9.20 12.07 -8.61
N LEU A 109 8.30 12.95 -8.19
CA LEU A 109 7.81 13.02 -6.82
C LEU A 109 6.58 12.15 -6.65
N ALA A 110 6.61 11.24 -5.68
CA ALA A 110 5.51 10.35 -5.35
C ALA A 110 5.12 10.46 -3.88
N SER A 111 3.84 10.31 -3.59
CA SER A 111 3.29 10.12 -2.25
C SER A 111 2.56 8.78 -2.18
N TRP A 112 1.74 8.57 -1.15
CA TRP A 112 0.89 7.40 -1.05
C TRP A 112 -0.51 7.77 -0.53
N TYR A 113 -1.46 6.83 -0.67
CA TYR A 113 -2.82 6.97 -0.17
C TYR A 113 -3.27 5.72 0.59
N GLY A 114 -4.04 5.91 1.67
CA GLY A 114 -4.51 4.83 2.54
C GLY A 114 -5.31 5.37 3.73
N PRO A 115 -5.42 4.58 4.80
CA PRO A 115 -6.60 4.45 5.68
C PRO A 115 -7.98 4.91 5.19
N GLY A 116 -8.16 6.19 4.88
CA GLY A 116 -9.44 6.78 4.46
C GLY A 116 -9.96 6.34 3.09
N PHE A 117 -9.17 5.58 2.32
CA PHE A 117 -9.57 5.05 1.00
C PHE A 117 -9.95 3.57 1.03
N TYR A 118 -9.67 2.85 2.11
CA TYR A 118 -9.93 1.41 2.16
C TYR A 118 -11.43 1.12 2.10
N GLY A 119 -11.80 0.07 1.35
CA GLY A 119 -13.19 -0.29 1.07
C GLY A 119 -13.84 0.47 -0.09
N ASN A 120 -13.25 1.58 -0.55
CA ASN A 120 -13.75 2.31 -1.71
C ASN A 120 -13.40 1.60 -3.02
N ARG A 121 -14.18 1.85 -4.07
CA ARG A 121 -13.86 1.42 -5.43
C ARG A 121 -12.83 2.37 -6.02
N THR A 122 -11.75 1.84 -6.57
CA THR A 122 -10.79 2.63 -7.36
C THR A 122 -11.41 2.99 -8.71
N ALA A 123 -10.84 3.98 -9.40
CA ALA A 123 -11.24 4.34 -10.75
C ALA A 123 -11.04 3.21 -11.79
N CYS A 124 -10.20 2.22 -11.49
CA CYS A 124 -10.02 1.03 -12.32
C CYS A 124 -10.94 -0.14 -11.93
N GLY A 125 -11.89 0.08 -11.02
CA GLY A 125 -13.02 -0.83 -10.78
C GLY A 125 -12.82 -1.89 -9.70
N GLN A 126 -11.64 -1.98 -9.07
CA GLN A 126 -11.40 -2.88 -7.96
C GLN A 126 -11.66 -2.20 -6.60
N THR A 127 -11.90 -2.98 -5.55
CA THR A 127 -12.02 -2.46 -4.19
C THR A 127 -10.61 -2.26 -3.60
N TYR A 128 -10.34 -1.07 -3.08
CA TYR A 128 -9.05 -0.73 -2.48
C TYR A 128 -8.92 -1.35 -1.09
N SER A 129 -7.82 -2.08 -0.84
CA SER A 129 -7.47 -2.66 0.46
C SER A 129 -6.02 -2.32 0.83
N PRO A 130 -5.61 -2.47 2.10
CA PRO A 130 -4.22 -2.20 2.52
C PRO A 130 -3.17 -3.03 1.78
N GLU A 131 -3.56 -4.21 1.27
CA GLU A 131 -2.68 -5.21 0.64
C GLU A 131 -2.56 -5.02 -0.88
N ILE A 132 -3.43 -4.20 -1.49
CA ILE A 132 -3.44 -4.07 -2.94
C ILE A 132 -2.15 -3.41 -3.43
N VAL A 133 -1.53 -4.05 -4.43
CA VAL A 133 -0.28 -3.58 -5.05
C VAL A 133 -0.64 -2.81 -6.32
N GLY A 134 -0.16 -1.58 -6.42
CA GLY A 134 -0.47 -0.70 -7.52
C GLY A 134 -0.20 0.77 -7.22
N VAL A 135 -0.52 1.61 -8.21
CA VAL A 135 -0.34 3.07 -8.15
C VAL A 135 -1.55 3.80 -8.70
N ALA A 136 -1.80 5.01 -8.23
CA ALA A 136 -2.69 5.96 -8.87
C ALA A 136 -1.90 6.86 -9.82
N HIS A 137 -2.41 7.01 -11.04
CA HIS A 137 -1.84 7.92 -12.03
C HIS A 137 -2.94 8.68 -12.78
N ARG A 138 -2.69 9.95 -13.13
CA ARG A 138 -3.69 10.85 -13.72
C ARG A 138 -4.24 10.33 -15.05
N THR A 139 -3.34 9.99 -15.97
CA THR A 139 -3.68 9.75 -17.38
C THR A 139 -3.40 8.34 -17.88
N LEU A 140 -2.32 7.68 -17.40
CA LEU A 140 -1.99 6.31 -17.81
C LEU A 140 -3.20 5.35 -17.73
N PRO A 141 -3.43 4.50 -18.75
CA PRO A 141 -4.50 3.51 -18.71
C PRO A 141 -4.41 2.59 -17.49
N CYS A 142 -5.56 2.15 -16.99
CA CYS A 142 -5.63 1.12 -15.96
C CYS A 142 -4.87 -0.14 -16.42
N GLY A 143 -4.14 -0.77 -15.51
CA GLY A 143 -3.31 -1.94 -15.81
C GLY A 143 -1.97 -1.64 -16.47
N THR A 144 -1.67 -0.37 -16.81
CA THR A 144 -0.36 0.00 -17.36
C THR A 144 0.73 -0.40 -16.36
N PRO A 145 1.72 -1.21 -16.75
CA PRO A 145 2.84 -1.56 -15.88
C PRO A 145 3.78 -0.36 -15.73
N VAL A 146 4.20 -0.11 -14.50
CA VAL A 146 5.16 0.94 -14.15
C VAL A 146 6.24 0.34 -13.26
N THR A 147 7.50 0.41 -13.70
CA THR A 147 8.64 0.06 -12.85
C THR A 147 9.08 1.29 -12.06
N LEU A 148 9.21 1.10 -10.75
CA LEU A 148 9.60 2.12 -9.79
C LEU A 148 10.88 1.69 -9.08
N SER A 149 11.79 2.63 -8.87
CA SER A 149 12.99 2.42 -8.07
C SER A 149 13.20 3.50 -7.01
N HIS A 150 13.43 3.06 -5.78
CA HIS A 150 13.71 3.91 -4.63
C HIS A 150 14.59 3.16 -3.63
N ALA A 151 15.62 3.82 -3.08
CA ALA A 151 16.51 3.27 -2.05
C ALA A 151 17.06 1.85 -2.36
N GLY A 152 17.46 1.61 -3.60
CA GLY A 152 17.99 0.30 -4.05
C GLY A 152 16.93 -0.79 -4.24
N ARG A 153 15.64 -0.46 -4.09
CA ARG A 153 14.51 -1.37 -4.29
C ARG A 153 13.89 -1.10 -5.65
N LEU A 154 13.39 -2.15 -6.31
CA LEU A 154 12.79 -2.09 -7.63
C LEU A 154 11.48 -2.89 -7.62
N VAL A 155 10.38 -2.30 -8.08
CA VAL A 155 9.08 -2.98 -8.17
C VAL A 155 8.40 -2.57 -9.46
N THR A 156 7.82 -3.53 -10.19
CA THR A 156 6.91 -3.26 -11.31
C THR A 156 5.48 -3.49 -10.84
N VAL A 157 4.62 -2.48 -10.96
CA VAL A 157 3.25 -2.49 -10.45
C VAL A 157 2.27 -1.90 -11.48
N PRO A 158 0.99 -2.31 -11.46
CA PRO A 158 -0.01 -1.75 -12.37
C PRO A 158 -0.54 -0.39 -11.89
N VAL A 159 -1.02 0.42 -12.83
CA VAL A 159 -1.92 1.55 -12.52
C VAL A 159 -3.29 1.00 -12.12
N ILE A 160 -3.73 1.32 -10.91
CA ILE A 160 -4.98 0.81 -10.31
C ILE A 160 -6.00 1.91 -9.99
N ASP A 161 -5.61 3.18 -10.08
CA ASP A 161 -6.48 4.30 -9.70
C ASP A 161 -6.10 5.62 -10.38
N ARG A 162 -6.88 6.69 -10.12
CA ARG A 162 -6.68 8.05 -10.60
C ARG A 162 -6.16 8.98 -9.51
N GLY A 163 -5.29 9.92 -9.90
CA GLY A 163 -4.60 10.84 -9.01
C GLY A 163 -3.10 10.85 -9.30
N PRO A 164 -2.28 11.58 -8.53
CA PRO A 164 -2.67 12.58 -7.53
C PRO A 164 -3.32 13.82 -8.17
N PHE A 165 -4.28 14.44 -7.50
CA PHE A 165 -4.85 15.73 -7.95
C PHE A 165 -4.15 16.96 -7.34
N ILE A 166 -3.01 16.73 -6.68
CA ILE A 166 -2.15 17.77 -6.11
C ILE A 166 -1.01 18.07 -7.08
N ALA A 167 -0.78 19.35 -7.38
CA ALA A 167 0.29 19.81 -8.24
C ALA A 167 1.68 19.34 -7.76
N GLY A 168 2.60 19.10 -8.69
CA GLY A 168 3.97 18.69 -8.39
C GLY A 168 4.17 17.22 -8.04
N ARG A 169 3.11 16.46 -7.71
CA ARG A 169 3.19 15.01 -7.52
C ARG A 169 2.84 14.31 -8.82
N THR A 170 3.56 13.26 -9.18
CA THR A 170 3.27 12.51 -10.42
C THR A 170 2.42 11.28 -10.14
N LEU A 171 2.60 10.67 -8.96
CA LEU A 171 2.10 9.33 -8.68
C LEU A 171 1.76 9.18 -7.19
N ASP A 172 0.66 8.48 -6.88
CA ASP A 172 0.35 8.05 -5.51
C ASP A 172 0.51 6.53 -5.42
N LEU A 173 1.38 6.06 -4.54
CA LEU A 173 1.62 4.65 -4.26
C LEU A 173 0.47 4.07 -3.43
N SER A 174 0.09 2.82 -3.68
CA SER A 174 -0.69 2.07 -2.70
C SER A 174 0.13 1.84 -1.43
N ASN A 175 -0.52 1.53 -0.31
CA ASN A 175 0.20 1.23 0.94
C ASN A 175 1.19 0.07 0.78
N ALA A 176 0.79 -1.02 0.12
CA ALA A 176 1.68 -2.15 -0.15
C ALA A 176 2.89 -1.76 -1.02
N THR A 177 2.68 -0.96 -2.07
CA THR A 177 3.76 -0.50 -2.96
C THR A 177 4.74 0.43 -2.24
N ARG A 178 4.23 1.34 -1.40
CA ARG A 178 5.06 2.22 -0.55
C ARG A 178 5.99 1.41 0.34
N LEU A 179 5.45 0.42 1.04
CA LEU A 179 6.21 -0.46 1.93
C LEU A 179 7.28 -1.26 1.17
N ALA A 180 6.92 -1.79 0.00
CA ALA A 180 7.85 -2.52 -0.87
C ALA A 180 9.04 -1.67 -1.34
N LEU A 181 8.81 -0.37 -1.57
CA LEU A 181 9.84 0.58 -2.02
C LEU A 181 10.60 1.28 -0.87
N ALA A 182 10.24 1.03 0.41
CA ALA A 182 10.71 1.84 1.55
C ALA A 182 10.50 3.34 1.33
N CYS A 183 9.44 3.74 0.64
CA CYS A 183 9.10 5.15 0.49
C CYS A 183 8.43 5.65 1.78
N PRO A 184 8.88 6.77 2.39
CA PRO A 184 8.14 7.46 3.45
C PRO A 184 6.84 8.08 2.90
N ASP A 185 6.28 9.09 3.56
CA ASP A 185 5.02 9.71 3.11
C ASP A 185 5.12 10.42 1.76
N LEU A 186 6.32 10.92 1.44
CA LEU A 186 6.66 11.60 0.20
C LEU A 186 8.11 11.25 -0.17
N CYS A 187 8.35 10.81 -1.40
CA CYS A 187 9.70 10.49 -1.86
C CYS A 187 9.92 10.84 -3.33
N THR A 188 11.18 11.12 -3.67
CA THR A 188 11.65 11.23 -5.04
C THR A 188 12.14 9.87 -5.50
N LEU A 189 11.56 9.34 -6.57
CA LEU A 189 11.86 8.01 -7.08
C LEU A 189 12.04 8.01 -8.60
N SER A 190 12.72 7.00 -9.13
CA SER A 190 12.80 6.78 -10.58
C SER A 190 11.60 5.96 -11.04
N MET A 191 10.95 6.40 -12.11
CA MET A 191 9.82 5.73 -12.74
C MET A 191 10.14 5.43 -14.20
N ARG A 192 9.71 4.27 -14.69
CA ARG A 192 9.56 3.99 -16.13
C ARG A 192 8.25 3.29 -16.42
N ILE A 193 7.69 3.52 -17.60
CA ILE A 193 6.52 2.83 -18.11
C ILE A 193 6.98 1.56 -18.82
N GLY A 194 6.32 0.44 -18.54
CA GLY A 194 6.74 -0.88 -19.01
C GLY A 194 7.52 -1.66 -17.94
N PRO A 195 7.78 -2.96 -18.20
CA PRO A 195 8.51 -3.84 -17.31
C PRO A 195 10.01 -3.52 -17.19
#